data_AF-A0A5C5RJ66-F1
#
_entry.id   AF-A0A5C5RJ66-F1
#
_cell.length_a   1.000
_cell.length_b   1.000
_cell.length_c   1.000
_cell.angle_alpha   90.00
_cell.angle_beta   90.00
_cell.angle_gamma   90.00
#
_symmetry.space_group_name_H-M   'P 1'
#
loop_
_entity.id
_entity.type
_entity.pdbx_description
1 polymer ?
#
loop_
_entity_poly.entity_id
_entity_poly.type
_entity_poly.pdbx_seq_one_letter_code
_entity_poly.pdbx_strand_id
1 'polypeptide(L)'
;MNGPPKGAASSEATAPDPWDPTHLPGMLRALLGDRPPRPPVWFMRQAGRSLPEYRALRASCGKSMLETCLDPALATEATLQPVRRHGVDAAVLFSDIMVPLLLAG
;
A
#
# COMPACT_ATOMS: atom_id res chain seq x y z
N MET A 1 20.72 51.38 -28.68
CA MET A 1 19.73 50.31 -28.41
C MET A 1 20.41 48.98 -28.63
N ASN A 2 20.73 48.25 -27.56
CA ASN A 2 21.02 46.81 -27.58
C ASN A 2 21.02 46.37 -26.11
N GLY A 3 19.90 45.79 -25.67
CA GLY A 3 19.78 45.19 -24.34
C GLY A 3 20.49 43.84 -24.28
N PRO A 4 20.90 43.36 -23.10
CA PRO A 4 21.60 42.09 -22.98
C PRO A 4 20.67 40.92 -23.34
N PRO A 5 21.21 39.79 -23.83
CA PRO A 5 20.41 38.62 -24.17
C PRO A 5 19.74 38.07 -22.90
N LYS A 6 18.41 37.88 -22.96
CA LYS A 6 17.65 37.18 -21.92
C LYS A 6 18.24 35.77 -21.76
N GLY A 7 18.77 35.50 -20.56
CA GLY A 7 19.30 34.21 -20.18
C GLY A 7 18.28 33.11 -20.44
N ALA A 8 18.75 32.01 -21.05
CA ALA A 8 17.99 30.79 -21.19
C ALA A 8 17.56 30.32 -19.80
N ALA A 9 16.25 30.24 -19.58
CA ALA A 9 15.69 29.60 -18.40
C ALA A 9 16.16 28.15 -18.42
N SER A 10 17.00 27.78 -17.46
CA SER A 10 17.32 26.40 -17.14
C SER A 10 16.03 25.65 -16.85
N SER A 11 15.71 24.68 -17.71
CA SER A 11 14.58 23.77 -17.54
C SER A 11 14.79 22.94 -16.29
N GLU A 12 14.21 23.37 -15.18
CA GLU A 12 14.01 22.51 -14.01
C GLU A 12 13.01 21.44 -14.42
N ALA A 13 13.46 20.19 -14.53
CA ALA A 13 12.56 19.07 -14.79
C ALA A 13 11.62 18.93 -13.58
N THR A 14 10.38 19.40 -13.71
CA THR A 14 9.33 19.17 -12.72
C THR A 14 9.21 17.67 -12.47
N ALA A 15 9.21 17.26 -11.20
CA ALA A 15 8.99 15.86 -10.84
C ALA A 15 7.70 15.36 -11.51
N PRO A 16 7.68 14.10 -12.02
CA PRO A 16 6.51 13.56 -12.69
C PRO A 16 5.30 13.64 -11.74
N ASP A 17 4.14 13.96 -12.30
CA ASP A 17 2.87 13.91 -11.56
C ASP A 17 2.73 12.51 -10.98
N PRO A 18 2.69 12.35 -9.65
CA PRO A 18 2.62 11.02 -9.06
C PRO A 18 1.31 10.30 -9.43
N TRP A 19 0.29 11.02 -9.92
CA TRP A 19 -0.99 10.49 -10.35
C TRP A 19 -1.08 10.30 -11.88
N ASP A 20 0.03 10.41 -12.61
CA ASP A 20 0.08 10.07 -14.04
C ASP A 20 -0.37 8.61 -14.25
N PRO A 21 -1.53 8.37 -14.90
CA PRO A 21 -2.09 7.04 -15.07
C PRO A 21 -1.19 6.08 -15.84
N THR A 22 -0.26 6.59 -16.65
CA THR A 22 0.68 5.77 -17.41
C THR A 22 1.71 5.06 -16.53
N HIS A 23 1.95 5.59 -15.32
CA HIS A 23 2.88 5.04 -14.34
C HIS A 23 2.19 4.35 -13.15
N LEU A 24 0.86 4.41 -13.07
CA LEU A 24 0.11 3.81 -11.97
C LEU A 24 0.00 2.28 -12.08
N PRO A 25 0.10 1.54 -10.95
CA PRO A 25 -0.25 0.13 -10.89
C PRO A 25 -1.68 -0.14 -11.35
N GLY A 26 -1.93 -1.36 -11.86
CA GLY A 26 -3.23 -1.76 -12.40
C GLY A 26 -4.40 -1.53 -11.45
N MET A 27 -4.21 -1.73 -10.14
CA MET A 27 -5.23 -1.43 -9.12
C MET A 27 -5.66 0.05 -9.14
N LEU A 28 -4.69 0.97 -9.08
CA LEU A 28 -4.98 2.40 -9.03
C LEU A 28 -5.59 2.88 -10.35
N ARG A 29 -5.11 2.37 -11.48
CA ARG A 29 -5.72 2.63 -12.80
C ARG A 29 -7.19 2.21 -12.85
N ALA A 30 -7.50 0.99 -12.38
CA ALA A 30 -8.87 0.50 -12.34
C ALA A 30 -9.77 1.34 -11.43
N LEU A 31 -9.27 1.79 -10.27
CA LEU A 31 -10.02 2.67 -9.36
C LEU A 31 -10.29 4.06 -9.94
N LEU A 32 -9.46 4.50 -10.90
CA LEU A 32 -9.66 5.74 -11.64
C LEU A 32 -10.54 5.58 -12.90
N GLY A 33 -11.12 4.38 -13.12
CA GLY A 33 -12.03 4.10 -14.22
C GLY A 33 -11.38 3.63 -15.52
N ASP A 34 -10.06 3.45 -15.54
CA ASP A 34 -9.35 2.80 -16.66
C ASP A 34 -9.58 1.28 -16.65
N ARG A 35 -9.40 0.63 -17.80
CA ARG A 35 -9.46 -0.83 -17.95
C ARG A 35 -8.06 -1.39 -18.20
N PRO A 36 -7.30 -1.74 -17.15
CA PRO A 36 -5.97 -2.33 -17.32
C PRO A 36 -6.06 -3.68 -18.07
N PRO A 37 -4.99 -4.10 -18.78
CA PRO A 37 -5.00 -5.33 -19.59
C PRO A 37 -5.36 -6.61 -18.82
N ARG A 38 -5.08 -6.62 -17.52
CA ARG A 38 -5.51 -7.67 -16.59
C ARG A 38 -6.36 -7.02 -15.49
N PRO A 39 -7.57 -7.54 -15.20
CA PRO A 39 -8.35 -7.08 -14.05
C PRO A 39 -7.54 -7.27 -12.75
N PRO A 40 -7.33 -6.22 -11.95
CA PRO A 40 -6.61 -6.33 -10.70
C PRO A 40 -7.48 -7.03 -9.64
N VAL A 41 -6.86 -7.84 -8.78
CA VAL A 41 -7.56 -8.61 -7.76
C VAL A 41 -6.91 -8.46 -6.39
N TRP A 42 -7.75 -8.40 -5.36
CA TRP A 42 -7.41 -8.49 -3.94
C TRP A 42 -8.60 -9.09 -3.20
N PHE A 43 -8.40 -9.54 -1.97
CA PHE A 43 -9.48 -10.12 -1.18
C PHE A 43 -9.62 -9.42 0.16
N MET A 44 -10.87 -9.15 0.56
CA MET A 44 -11.16 -8.77 1.94
C MET A 44 -10.66 -9.87 2.88
N ARG A 45 -9.98 -9.47 3.96
CA ARG A 45 -9.37 -10.37 4.95
C ARG A 45 -8.31 -11.33 4.36
N GLN A 46 -7.61 -10.91 3.30
CA GLN A 46 -6.51 -11.70 2.70
C GLN A 46 -5.39 -12.05 3.69
N ALA A 47 -5.09 -11.15 4.65
CA ALA A 47 -4.17 -11.40 5.75
C ALA A 47 -4.95 -11.96 6.95
N GLY A 48 -4.90 -13.28 7.14
CA GLY A 48 -5.68 -13.90 8.20
C GLY A 48 -5.49 -15.41 8.32
N ARG A 49 -6.40 -16.03 9.08
CA ARG A 49 -6.32 -17.44 9.47
C ARG A 49 -6.41 -18.42 8.30
N SER A 50 -6.66 -18.00 7.07
CA SER A 50 -6.53 -18.86 5.89
C SER A 50 -5.06 -19.21 5.58
N LEU A 51 -4.11 -18.37 6.01
CA LEU A 51 -2.69 -18.51 5.72
C LEU A 51 -1.96 -19.25 6.86
N PRO A 52 -1.21 -20.33 6.59
CA PRO A 52 -0.42 -21.01 7.62
C PRO A 52 0.68 -20.10 8.22
N GLU A 53 1.32 -19.25 7.42
CA GLU A 53 2.34 -18.28 7.85
C GLU A 53 1.76 -17.22 8.80
N TYR A 54 0.51 -16.80 8.60
CA TYR A 54 -0.19 -15.91 9.53
C TYR A 54 -0.45 -16.61 10.87
N ARG A 55 -0.91 -17.87 10.83
CA ARG A 55 -1.14 -18.66 12.05
C ARG A 55 0.16 -18.84 12.83
N ALA A 56 1.27 -19.13 12.14
CA ALA A 56 2.59 -19.24 12.75
C ALA A 56 3.02 -17.92 13.40
N LEU A 57 2.91 -16.79 12.69
CA LEU A 57 3.21 -15.46 13.22
C LEU A 57 2.41 -15.14 14.50
N ARG A 58 1.11 -15.43 14.47
CA ARG A 58 0.19 -15.22 15.61
C ARG A 58 0.48 -16.14 16.79
N ALA A 59 0.95 -17.36 16.54
CA ALA A 59 1.33 -18.29 17.58
C ALA A 59 2.68 -17.90 18.22
N SER A 60 3.63 -17.38 17.43
CA SER A 60 4.98 -17.06 17.91
C SER A 60 5.07 -15.71 18.61
N CYS A 61 4.24 -14.72 18.25
CA CYS A 61 4.37 -13.37 18.79
C CYS A 61 3.89 -13.22 20.25
N GLY A 62 3.03 -14.12 20.73
CA GLY A 62 2.47 -14.07 22.10
C GLY A 62 1.60 -12.83 22.39
N LYS A 63 1.28 -12.01 21.39
CA LYS A 63 0.53 -10.76 21.53
C LYS A 63 -0.95 -10.96 21.25
N SER A 64 -1.81 -10.17 21.91
CA SER A 64 -3.21 -10.03 21.55
C SER A 64 -3.37 -9.51 20.11
N MET A 65 -4.60 -9.52 19.60
CA MET A 65 -4.88 -8.99 18.26
C MET A 65 -4.54 -7.50 18.19
N LEU A 66 -5.03 -6.71 19.15
CA LEU A 66 -4.82 -5.26 19.17
C LEU A 66 -3.34 -4.87 19.35
N GLU A 67 -2.61 -5.56 20.23
CA GLU A 67 -1.16 -5.34 20.37
C GLU A 67 -0.37 -5.68 19.11
N THR A 68 -0.86 -6.62 18.29
CA THR A 68 -0.23 -6.94 17.01
C THR A 68 -0.53 -5.90 15.94
N CYS A 69 -1.74 -5.32 15.94
CA CYS A 69 -2.05 -4.18 15.07
C CYS A 69 -1.20 -2.95 15.40
N LEU A 70 -0.82 -2.78 16.67
CA LEU A 70 0.00 -1.66 17.16
C LEU A 70 1.52 -1.90 17.03
N ASP A 71 1.95 -3.10 16.65
CA ASP A 71 3.35 -3.41 16.35
C ASP A 71 3.59 -3.28 14.84
N PRO A 72 4.34 -2.26 14.39
CA PRO A 72 4.55 -2.04 12.96
C PRO A 72 5.22 -3.23 12.26
N ALA A 73 6.18 -3.91 12.90
CA ALA A 73 6.88 -5.02 12.29
C ALA A 73 5.95 -6.21 12.07
N LEU A 74 5.09 -6.52 13.06
CA LEU A 74 4.11 -7.61 12.95
C LEU A 74 2.98 -7.25 11.97
N ALA A 75 2.48 -6.01 12.01
CA ALA A 75 1.44 -5.55 11.11
C ALA A 75 1.92 -5.53 9.64
N THR A 76 3.15 -5.06 9.39
CA THR A 76 3.78 -5.12 8.06
C THR A 76 3.94 -6.56 7.61
N GLU A 77 4.45 -7.45 8.46
CA GLU A 77 4.65 -8.85 8.10
C GLU A 77 3.31 -9.52 7.74
N ALA A 78 2.27 -9.38 8.57
CA ALA A 78 0.94 -9.90 8.28
C ALA A 78 0.35 -9.33 6.98
N THR A 79 0.55 -8.03 6.71
CA THR A 79 0.06 -7.34 5.51
C THR A 79 0.69 -7.89 4.23
N LEU A 80 1.99 -8.23 4.27
CA LEU A 80 2.75 -8.64 3.08
C LEU A 80 2.64 -10.14 2.75
N GLN A 81 2.26 -10.99 3.71
CA GLN A 81 2.07 -12.43 3.49
C GLN A 81 1.17 -12.77 2.28
N PRO A 82 -0.07 -12.27 2.17
CA PRO A 82 -0.93 -12.57 1.02
C PRO A 82 -0.39 -12.01 -0.30
N VAL A 83 0.31 -10.87 -0.27
CA VAL A 83 0.94 -10.28 -1.46
C VAL A 83 2.02 -11.23 -1.98
N ARG A 84 2.89 -11.72 -1.10
CA ARG A 84 3.96 -12.67 -1.47
C ARG A 84 3.42 -14.03 -1.90
N ARG A 85 2.37 -14.54 -1.23
CA ARG A 85 1.82 -15.88 -1.49
C ARG A 85 0.98 -15.94 -2.77
N HIS A 86 0.17 -14.92 -3.01
CA HIS A 86 -0.87 -14.95 -4.05
C HIS A 86 -0.64 -13.97 -5.19
N GLY A 87 0.31 -13.03 -5.07
CA GLY A 87 0.56 -12.03 -6.11
C GLY A 87 -0.64 -11.11 -6.34
N VAL A 88 -1.42 -10.83 -5.29
CA VAL A 88 -2.54 -9.87 -5.36
C VAL A 88 -2.05 -8.46 -5.70
N ASP A 89 -2.90 -7.70 -6.37
CA ASP A 89 -2.58 -6.38 -6.92
C ASP A 89 -2.60 -5.24 -5.88
N ALA A 90 -3.01 -5.55 -4.65
CA ALA A 90 -3.05 -4.60 -3.55
C ALA A 90 -2.79 -5.26 -2.20
N ALA A 91 -2.15 -4.50 -1.31
CA ALA A 91 -2.06 -4.80 0.10
C ALA A 91 -3.14 -4.02 0.87
N VAL A 92 -3.84 -4.69 1.78
CA VAL A 92 -4.72 -4.04 2.75
C VAL A 92 -4.02 -4.07 4.10
N LEU A 93 -3.88 -2.90 4.72
CA LEU A 93 -3.25 -2.75 6.03
C LEU A 93 -3.88 -3.71 7.03
N PHE A 94 -3.05 -4.56 7.63
CA PHE A 94 -3.48 -5.39 8.74
C PHE A 94 -3.66 -4.52 9.99
N SER A 95 -4.92 -4.27 10.33
CA SER A 95 -5.34 -3.57 11.54
C SER A 95 -6.73 -4.05 11.97
N ASP A 96 -7.15 -3.68 13.17
CA ASP A 96 -8.51 -3.89 13.66
C ASP A 96 -9.30 -2.57 13.61
N ILE A 97 -10.59 -2.65 13.28
CA ILE A 97 -11.45 -1.46 13.21
C ILE A 97 -11.61 -0.75 14.58
N MET A 98 -11.33 -1.46 15.67
CA MET A 98 -11.39 -0.95 17.03
C MET A 98 -10.13 -0.18 17.46
N VAL A 99 -9.05 -0.20 16.68
CA VAL A 99 -7.79 0.51 17.03
C VAL A 99 -8.00 2.01 17.31
N PRO A 100 -8.77 2.77 16.51
CA PRO A 100 -9.04 4.17 16.82
C PRO A 100 -9.73 4.37 18.18
N LEU A 101 -10.67 3.49 18.54
CA LEU A 101 -11.36 3.57 19.83
C LEU A 101 -10.42 3.24 20.98
N LEU A 102 -9.57 2.21 20.84
CA LEU A 102 -8.57 1.85 21.84
C LEU A 102 -7.62 3.02 22.15
N LEU A 103 -7.24 3.80 21.13
CA LEU A 103 -6.32 4.92 21.26
C LEU A 103 -6.98 6.23 21.70
N ALA A 104 -8.32 6.31 21.67
CA ALA A 104 -9.05 7.51 22.02
C ALA A 104 -9.16 7.77 23.54
N GLY A 105 -8.95 6.75 24.38
CA GLY A 105 -9.04 6.84 25.85
C GLY A 105 -10.34 6.29 26.41
#